data_AF-A0A7I8KUU3-F1
#
_entry.id   AF-A0A7I8KUU3-F1
#
_cell.length_a   1.000
_cell.length_b   1.000
_cell.length_c   1.000
_cell.angle_alpha   90.00
_cell.angle_beta   90.00
_cell.angle_gamma   90.00
#
_symmetry.space_group_name_H-M   'P 1'
#
loop_
_entity.id
_entity.type
_entity.pdbx_description
1 polymer ?
#
loop_
_entity_poly.entity_id
_entity_poly.type
_entity_poly.pdbx_seq_one_letter_code
_entity_poly.pdbx_strand_id
1 'polypeptide(L)'
;MGRETPKEQQQQVSFTVEELVAVNPYNPDILPDLENYVNEQVSSQTYSLDANLCLLRHYQFEPERMSIQIVVRILVKALMALPAPDFNLCLFLIPERVQMEEQIKMLIVLSHYLETARFHQFWDEAAKNRSILEVVPGFEQAIQAYAIHVLSLTYQKVPRPVLAEAINVEGLVLDKFLEFHVANSGWALEAAGPGRGHLVVLPTTEFNHPELKKNVSESVPLEHVARLFPILG
;
A
#
# COMPACT_ATOMS: atom_id res chain seq x y z
N MET A 1 -56.55 -35.77 -5.42
CA MET A 1 -55.28 -36.14 -4.76
C MET A 1 -54.15 -35.45 -5.51
N GLY A 2 -53.64 -34.36 -4.94
CA GLY A 2 -52.64 -33.50 -5.55
C GLY A 2 -51.28 -34.18 -5.61
N ARG A 3 -50.60 -34.02 -6.75
CA ARG A 3 -49.17 -34.30 -6.86
C ARG A 3 -48.44 -33.02 -6.46
N GLU A 4 -47.91 -33.00 -5.25
CA GLU A 4 -46.94 -32.00 -4.83
C GLU A 4 -45.61 -32.35 -5.52
N THR A 5 -45.16 -31.49 -6.42
CA THR A 5 -43.79 -31.50 -6.92
C THR A 5 -42.86 -30.99 -5.81
N PRO A 6 -41.72 -31.64 -5.53
CA PRO A 6 -40.77 -31.13 -4.56
C PRO A 6 -40.20 -29.81 -5.08
N LYS A 7 -40.31 -28.75 -4.27
CA LYS A 7 -39.57 -27.51 -4.50
C LYS A 7 -38.08 -27.82 -4.37
N GLU A 8 -37.36 -27.76 -5.48
CA GLU A 8 -35.90 -27.67 -5.47
C GLU A 8 -35.54 -26.39 -4.69
N GLN A 9 -35.16 -26.57 -3.42
CA GLN A 9 -34.49 -25.54 -2.65
C GLN A 9 -33.16 -25.29 -3.33
N GLN A 10 -33.08 -24.23 -4.14
CA GLN A 10 -31.80 -23.67 -4.56
C GLN A 10 -31.07 -23.25 -3.27
N GLN A 11 -30.16 -24.11 -2.80
CA GLN A 11 -29.16 -23.77 -1.81
C GLN A 11 -28.35 -22.62 -2.40
N GLN A 12 -28.62 -21.42 -1.92
CA GLN A 12 -27.87 -20.22 -2.23
C GLN A 12 -26.50 -20.38 -1.56
N VAL A 13 -25.56 -20.99 -2.29
CA VAL A 13 -24.17 -21.10 -1.86
C VAL A 13 -23.62 -19.68 -1.80
N SER A 14 -23.34 -19.18 -0.59
CA SER A 14 -22.70 -17.88 -0.39
C SER A 14 -21.23 -18.01 -0.77
N PHE A 15 -20.90 -17.73 -2.03
CA PHE A 15 -19.51 -17.62 -2.47
C PHE A 15 -18.91 -16.32 -1.94
N THR A 16 -17.62 -16.35 -1.61
CA THR A 16 -16.87 -15.12 -1.30
C THR A 16 -16.68 -14.31 -2.58
N VAL A 17 -16.54 -12.98 -2.48
CA VAL A 17 -16.37 -12.12 -3.66
C VAL A 17 -15.10 -12.47 -4.43
N GLU A 18 -14.05 -12.92 -3.74
CA GLU A 18 -12.80 -13.41 -4.34
C GLU A 18 -13.02 -14.67 -5.20
N GLU A 19 -13.85 -15.61 -4.72
CA GLU A 19 -14.24 -16.79 -5.48
C GLU A 19 -15.10 -16.42 -6.69
N LEU A 20 -16.01 -15.45 -6.55
CA LEU A 20 -16.83 -14.97 -7.66
C LEU A 20 -15.97 -14.33 -8.76
N VAL A 21 -14.98 -13.52 -8.37
CA VAL A 21 -14.00 -12.93 -9.30
C VAL A 21 -13.17 -14.02 -9.97
N ALA A 22 -12.76 -15.07 -9.25
CA ALA A 22 -11.98 -16.17 -9.82
C ALA A 22 -12.79 -17.03 -10.80
N VAL A 23 -14.09 -17.22 -10.56
CA VAL A 23 -14.97 -18.06 -11.39
C VAL A 23 -15.45 -17.33 -12.65
N ASN A 24 -15.90 -16.09 -12.53
CA ASN A 24 -16.34 -15.30 -13.69
C ASN A 24 -16.12 -13.78 -13.47
N PRO A 25 -14.91 -13.27 -13.78
CA PRO A 25 -14.55 -11.87 -13.56
C PRO A 25 -15.27 -10.85 -14.46
N TYR A 26 -16.15 -11.29 -15.38
CA TYR A 26 -16.89 -10.42 -16.30
C TYR A 26 -18.40 -10.51 -16.12
N ASN A 27 -18.88 -11.14 -15.04
CA ASN A 27 -20.31 -11.20 -14.76
C ASN A 27 -20.85 -9.79 -14.42
N PRO A 28 -21.80 -9.20 -15.17
CA PRO A 28 -22.30 -7.87 -14.83
C PRO A 28 -23.04 -7.82 -13.48
N ASP A 29 -23.53 -8.97 -12.99
CA ASP A 29 -24.30 -9.07 -11.75
C ASP A 29 -23.43 -8.99 -10.48
N ILE A 30 -22.08 -9.13 -10.58
CA ILE A 30 -21.19 -9.08 -9.40
C ILE A 30 -20.83 -7.64 -8.98
N LEU A 31 -21.19 -6.63 -9.77
CA LEU A 31 -20.79 -5.24 -9.50
C LEU A 31 -21.28 -4.73 -8.13
N PRO A 32 -22.55 -4.93 -7.71
CA PRO A 32 -23.00 -4.54 -6.38
C PRO A 32 -22.25 -5.27 -5.25
N ASP A 33 -21.90 -6.54 -5.45
CA ASP A 33 -21.14 -7.33 -4.47
C ASP A 33 -19.71 -6.80 -4.33
N LEU A 34 -19.08 -6.43 -5.45
CA LEU A 34 -17.76 -5.80 -5.46
C LEU A 34 -17.75 -4.43 -4.76
N GLU A 35 -18.75 -3.58 -5.01
CA GLU A 35 -18.88 -2.28 -4.31
C GLU A 35 -19.05 -2.47 -2.80
N ASN A 36 -19.90 -3.42 -2.39
CA ASN A 36 -20.08 -3.75 -0.99
C ASN A 36 -18.80 -4.33 -0.37
N TYR A 37 -18.06 -5.13 -1.11
CA TYR A 37 -16.78 -5.69 -0.67
C TYR A 37 -15.71 -4.61 -0.45
N VAL A 38 -15.69 -3.54 -1.24
CA VAL A 38 -14.82 -2.38 -0.95
C VAL A 38 -15.19 -1.73 0.39
N ASN A 39 -16.48 -1.62 0.69
CA ASN A 39 -16.94 -1.06 1.96
C ASN A 39 -16.59 -1.98 3.14
N GLU A 40 -16.73 -3.29 2.95
CA GLU A 40 -16.31 -4.30 3.91
C GLU A 40 -14.80 -4.25 4.16
N GLN A 41 -13.98 -4.11 3.10
CA GLN A 41 -12.53 -3.91 3.23
C GLN A 41 -12.18 -2.69 4.08
N VAL A 42 -12.98 -1.61 4.00
CA VAL A 42 -12.79 -0.43 4.84
C VAL A 42 -13.16 -0.73 6.30
N SER A 43 -14.32 -1.34 6.56
CA SER A 43 -14.77 -1.62 7.93
C SER A 43 -13.95 -2.70 8.64
N SER A 44 -13.55 -3.73 7.91
CA SER A 44 -12.83 -4.90 8.42
C SER A 44 -11.32 -4.75 8.35
N GLN A 45 -10.83 -3.60 7.83
CA GLN A 45 -9.40 -3.32 7.63
C GLN A 45 -8.66 -4.38 6.78
N THR A 46 -9.37 -5.09 5.91
CA THR A 46 -8.79 -6.04 4.94
C THR A 46 -8.47 -5.34 3.63
N TYR A 47 -7.70 -5.98 2.75
CA TYR A 47 -7.32 -5.42 1.46
C TYR A 47 -7.17 -6.51 0.40
N SER A 48 -7.84 -6.33 -0.74
CA SER A 48 -7.77 -7.23 -1.89
C SER A 48 -7.63 -6.42 -3.18
N LEU A 49 -6.41 -6.34 -3.70
CA LEU A 49 -6.12 -5.61 -4.93
C LEU A 49 -6.87 -6.19 -6.14
N ASP A 50 -6.94 -7.51 -6.25
CA ASP A 50 -7.56 -8.18 -7.39
C ASP A 50 -9.06 -7.85 -7.51
N ALA A 51 -9.79 -7.86 -6.40
CA ALA A 51 -11.19 -7.43 -6.36
C ALA A 51 -11.35 -5.94 -6.73
N ASN A 52 -10.45 -5.09 -6.23
CA ASN A 52 -10.47 -3.66 -6.53
C ASN A 52 -10.20 -3.39 -8.02
N LEU A 53 -9.23 -4.06 -8.63
CA LEU A 53 -8.93 -3.96 -10.06
C LEU A 53 -10.07 -4.53 -10.92
N CYS A 54 -10.70 -5.61 -10.49
CA CYS A 54 -11.88 -6.17 -11.16
C CYS A 54 -13.03 -5.16 -11.18
N LEU A 55 -13.34 -4.52 -10.06
CA LEU A 55 -14.36 -3.48 -9.99
C LEU A 55 -14.05 -2.26 -10.87
N LEU A 56 -12.81 -1.76 -10.81
CA LEU A 56 -12.39 -0.63 -11.65
C LEU A 56 -12.49 -0.97 -13.14
N ARG A 57 -12.13 -2.21 -13.52
CA ARG A 57 -12.30 -2.70 -14.90
C ARG A 57 -13.77 -2.78 -15.31
N HIS A 58 -14.66 -3.23 -14.42
CA HIS A 58 -16.10 -3.20 -14.68
C HIS A 58 -16.63 -1.79 -14.93
N TYR A 59 -16.19 -0.80 -14.14
CA TYR A 59 -16.56 0.59 -14.38
C TYR A 59 -16.03 1.15 -15.71
N GLN A 60 -14.99 0.58 -16.32
CA GLN A 60 -14.56 0.98 -17.66
C GLN A 60 -15.57 0.56 -18.74
N PHE A 61 -16.26 -0.57 -18.55
CA PHE A 61 -17.32 -1.03 -19.46
C PHE A 61 -18.64 -0.29 -19.25
N GLU A 62 -18.96 0.09 -18.00
CA GLU A 62 -20.19 0.81 -17.63
C GLU A 62 -19.88 2.13 -16.89
N PRO A 63 -19.39 3.18 -17.58
CA PRO A 63 -18.94 4.40 -16.92
C PRO A 63 -20.06 5.20 -16.22
N GLU A 64 -21.32 4.93 -16.54
CA GLU A 64 -22.49 5.58 -15.91
C GLU A 64 -22.75 5.06 -14.49
N ARG A 65 -22.28 3.86 -14.17
CA ARG A 65 -22.44 3.23 -12.84
C ARG A 65 -21.28 3.50 -11.90
N MET A 66 -20.24 4.19 -12.38
CA MET A 66 -19.04 4.45 -11.59
C MET A 66 -19.35 5.35 -10.38
N SER A 67 -19.14 4.82 -9.18
CA SER A 67 -19.22 5.58 -7.94
C SER A 67 -17.87 6.20 -7.59
N ILE A 68 -17.80 7.54 -7.63
CA ILE A 68 -16.61 8.30 -7.25
C ILE A 68 -16.17 7.98 -5.81
N GLN A 69 -17.12 7.80 -4.90
CA GLN A 69 -16.82 7.48 -3.49
C GLN A 69 -16.13 6.13 -3.33
N ILE A 70 -16.53 5.12 -4.12
CA ILE A 70 -15.89 3.80 -4.12
C ILE A 70 -14.48 3.88 -4.72
N VAL A 71 -14.32 4.63 -5.82
CA VAL A 71 -13.00 4.86 -6.44
C VAL A 71 -12.04 5.53 -5.45
N VAL A 72 -12.50 6.56 -4.74
CA VAL A 72 -11.73 7.24 -3.69
C VAL A 72 -11.31 6.27 -2.59
N ARG A 73 -12.22 5.42 -2.09
CA ARG A 73 -11.89 4.39 -1.08
C ARG A 73 -10.83 3.42 -1.56
N ILE A 74 -10.94 2.93 -2.81
CA ILE A 74 -9.94 2.05 -3.42
C ILE A 74 -8.58 2.74 -3.46
N LEU A 75 -8.51 3.98 -3.95
CA LEU A 75 -7.26 4.72 -4.06
C LEU A 75 -6.63 5.01 -2.68
N VAL A 76 -7.43 5.34 -1.66
CA VAL A 76 -6.94 5.51 -0.29
C VAL A 76 -6.37 4.20 0.24
N LYS A 77 -7.05 3.06 0.05
CA LYS A 77 -6.52 1.74 0.44
C LYS A 77 -5.24 1.39 -0.32
N ALA A 78 -5.14 1.75 -1.60
CA ALA A 78 -3.95 1.52 -2.40
C ALA A 78 -2.75 2.37 -1.91
N LEU A 79 -2.98 3.61 -1.45
CA LEU A 79 -1.93 4.41 -0.79
C LEU A 79 -1.43 3.76 0.50
N MET A 80 -2.32 3.13 1.26
CA MET A 80 -1.97 2.40 2.49
C MET A 80 -1.17 1.12 2.22
N ALA A 81 -1.18 0.60 0.99
CA ALA A 81 -0.47 -0.61 0.59
C ALA A 81 0.96 -0.33 0.06
N LEU A 82 1.44 0.92 0.11
CA LEU A 82 2.81 1.25 -0.24
C LEU A 82 3.81 0.41 0.58
N PRO A 83 4.92 -0.07 -0.02
CA PRO A 83 5.53 0.35 -1.29
C PRO A 83 4.96 -0.33 -2.56
N ALA A 84 3.89 -1.13 -2.47
CA ALA A 84 3.32 -1.78 -3.65
C ALA A 84 2.83 -0.74 -4.68
N PRO A 85 2.94 -1.01 -6.00
CA PRO A 85 2.59 -0.05 -7.07
C PRO A 85 1.06 0.07 -7.31
N ASP A 86 0.26 -0.42 -6.38
CA ASP A 86 -1.19 -0.60 -6.47
C ASP A 86 -1.92 0.69 -6.83
N PHE A 87 -1.49 1.83 -6.28
CA PHE A 87 -2.12 3.12 -6.56
C PHE A 87 -2.08 3.45 -8.06
N ASN A 88 -0.92 3.27 -8.70
CA ASN A 88 -0.75 3.53 -10.13
C ASN A 88 -1.53 2.51 -10.97
N LEU A 89 -1.55 1.24 -10.55
CA LEU A 89 -2.36 0.20 -11.22
C LEU A 89 -3.85 0.56 -11.22
N CYS A 90 -4.39 1.00 -10.07
CA CYS A 90 -5.75 1.49 -9.97
C CYS A 90 -5.98 2.73 -10.82
N LEU A 91 -5.06 3.72 -10.76
CA LEU A 91 -5.18 4.97 -11.49
C LEU A 91 -5.28 4.77 -13.01
N PHE A 92 -4.50 3.84 -13.58
CA PHE A 92 -4.55 3.52 -15.01
C PHE A 92 -5.89 2.93 -15.48
N LEU A 93 -6.70 2.38 -14.57
CA LEU A 93 -8.03 1.89 -14.89
C LEU A 93 -9.11 2.97 -14.79
N ILE A 94 -8.82 4.11 -14.17
CA ILE A 94 -9.77 5.20 -13.98
C ILE A 94 -9.73 6.14 -15.19
N PRO A 95 -10.87 6.47 -15.85
CA PRO A 95 -10.92 7.41 -16.96
C PRO A 95 -10.40 8.80 -16.57
N GLU A 96 -9.71 9.49 -17.49
CA GLU A 96 -9.12 10.82 -17.24
C GLU A 96 -10.14 11.83 -16.72
N ARG A 97 -11.37 11.84 -17.27
CA ARG A 97 -12.45 12.72 -16.80
C ARG A 97 -12.75 12.57 -15.31
N VAL A 98 -12.61 11.35 -14.77
CA VAL A 98 -12.85 11.03 -13.36
C VAL A 98 -11.61 11.34 -12.54
N GLN A 99 -10.42 11.13 -13.08
CA GLN A 99 -9.19 11.61 -12.44
C GLN A 99 -9.18 13.13 -12.25
N MET A 100 -10.00 13.87 -13.03
CA MET A 100 -10.11 15.31 -12.89
C MET A 100 -10.91 15.78 -11.67
N GLU A 101 -11.62 14.87 -10.99
CA GLU A 101 -12.34 15.15 -9.75
C GLU A 101 -11.37 15.60 -8.65
N GLU A 102 -11.78 16.61 -7.88
CA GLU A 102 -10.91 17.27 -6.89
C GLU A 102 -10.35 16.26 -5.86
N GLN A 103 -11.19 15.34 -5.40
CA GLN A 103 -10.81 14.30 -4.44
C GLN A 103 -9.72 13.37 -5.01
N ILE A 104 -9.81 13.02 -6.30
CA ILE A 104 -8.86 12.11 -6.94
C ILE A 104 -7.57 12.84 -7.29
N LYS A 105 -7.63 14.08 -7.80
CA LYS A 105 -6.46 14.93 -8.00
C LYS A 105 -5.64 15.07 -6.73
N MET A 106 -6.31 15.32 -5.61
CA MET A 106 -5.66 15.42 -4.31
C MET A 106 -4.95 14.11 -3.95
N LEU A 107 -5.58 12.95 -4.13
CA LEU A 107 -4.94 11.65 -3.88
C LEU A 107 -3.73 11.39 -4.79
N ILE A 108 -3.77 11.83 -6.05
CA ILE A 108 -2.62 11.75 -6.97
C ILE A 108 -1.45 12.61 -6.45
N VAL A 109 -1.74 13.82 -5.98
CA VAL A 109 -0.73 14.70 -5.36
C VAL A 109 -0.13 14.06 -4.10
N LEU A 110 -0.96 13.47 -3.25
CA LEU A 110 -0.49 12.74 -2.06
C LEU A 110 0.40 11.55 -2.43
N SER A 111 -0.01 10.75 -3.42
CA SER A 111 0.80 9.65 -3.95
C SER A 111 2.18 10.13 -4.39
N HIS A 112 2.22 11.22 -5.16
CA HIS A 112 3.47 11.81 -5.63
C HIS A 112 4.39 12.26 -4.49
N TYR A 113 3.84 12.87 -3.43
CA TYR A 113 4.65 13.25 -2.27
C TYR A 113 5.23 12.03 -1.53
N LEU A 114 4.47 10.94 -1.41
CA LEU A 114 4.95 9.70 -0.80
C LEU A 114 6.04 9.04 -1.64
N GLU A 115 5.83 8.90 -2.95
CA GLU A 115 6.84 8.33 -3.88
C GLU A 115 8.14 9.15 -3.93
N THR A 116 8.05 10.47 -3.74
CA THR A 116 9.21 11.37 -3.69
C THR A 116 9.74 11.63 -2.27
N ALA A 117 9.24 10.89 -1.27
CA ALA A 117 9.62 10.99 0.14
C ALA A 117 9.51 12.41 0.74
N ARG A 118 8.58 13.24 0.22
CA ARG A 118 8.29 14.60 0.71
C ARG A 118 7.19 14.57 1.77
N PHE A 119 7.50 13.95 2.90
CA PHE A 119 6.54 13.69 3.97
C PHE A 119 5.92 14.95 4.58
N HIS A 120 6.68 16.02 4.78
CA HIS A 120 6.13 17.27 5.31
C HIS A 120 5.01 17.84 4.42
N GLN A 121 5.26 17.92 3.11
CA GLN A 121 4.27 18.38 2.13
C GLN A 121 3.06 17.45 2.07
N PHE A 122 3.29 16.14 2.19
CA PHE A 122 2.21 15.16 2.29
C PHE A 122 1.32 15.44 3.50
N TRP A 123 1.89 15.63 4.69
CA TRP A 123 1.11 15.84 5.92
C TRP A 123 0.35 17.16 5.93
N ASP A 124 0.93 18.22 5.38
CA ASP A 124 0.25 19.51 5.19
C ASP A 124 -0.97 19.39 4.28
N GLU A 125 -0.85 18.65 3.17
CA GLU A 125 -1.94 18.47 2.21
C GLU A 125 -3.00 17.48 2.73
N ALA A 126 -2.58 16.43 3.43
CA ALA A 126 -3.47 15.47 4.08
C ALA A 126 -4.30 16.14 5.19
N ALA A 127 -3.70 17.07 5.95
CA ALA A 127 -4.40 17.81 7.01
C ALA A 127 -5.54 18.69 6.49
N LYS A 128 -5.45 19.20 5.26
CA LYS A 128 -6.53 19.97 4.61
C LYS A 128 -7.70 19.09 4.17
N ASN A 129 -7.45 17.79 3.94
CA ASN A 129 -8.39 16.87 3.30
C ASN A 129 -8.80 15.69 4.20
N ARG A 130 -8.75 15.88 5.53
CA ARG A 130 -9.02 14.84 6.54
C ARG A 130 -10.33 14.09 6.33
N SER A 131 -11.40 14.77 5.92
CA SER A 131 -12.71 14.16 5.71
C SER A 131 -12.73 13.07 4.64
N ILE A 132 -11.75 13.05 3.73
CA ILE A 132 -11.62 12.03 2.67
C ILE A 132 -10.78 10.85 3.17
N LEU A 133 -9.74 11.14 3.95
CA LEU A 133 -8.75 10.16 4.41
C LEU A 133 -9.22 9.39 5.66
N GLU A 134 -9.85 10.08 6.61
CA GLU A 134 -10.32 9.50 7.88
C GLU A 134 -11.49 8.52 7.71
N VAL A 135 -12.11 8.47 6.51
CA VAL A 135 -13.12 7.47 6.16
C VAL A 135 -12.52 6.06 6.20
N VAL A 136 -11.21 5.92 5.95
CA VAL A 136 -10.51 4.64 5.99
C VAL A 136 -9.71 4.53 7.29
N PRO A 137 -10.11 3.64 8.22
CA PRO A 137 -9.45 3.53 9.52
C PRO A 137 -8.04 2.97 9.36
N GLY A 138 -7.08 3.58 10.07
CA GLY A 138 -5.68 3.15 10.04
C GLY A 138 -4.81 3.85 8.99
N PHE A 139 -5.35 4.84 8.27
CA PHE A 139 -4.63 5.53 7.19
C PHE A 139 -3.30 6.14 7.67
N GLU A 140 -3.32 6.96 8.73
CA GLU A 140 -2.11 7.61 9.24
C GLU A 140 -1.04 6.59 9.65
N GLN A 141 -1.44 5.52 10.33
CA GLN A 141 -0.53 4.46 10.79
C GLN A 141 0.13 3.73 9.61
N ALA A 142 -0.62 3.47 8.53
CA ALA A 142 -0.07 2.86 7.32
C ALA A 142 0.96 3.78 6.65
N ILE A 143 0.68 5.08 6.56
CA ILE A 143 1.63 6.05 5.99
C ILE A 143 2.88 6.22 6.87
N GLN A 144 2.72 6.25 8.20
CA GLN A 144 3.85 6.28 9.13
C GLN A 144 4.73 5.04 8.99
N ALA A 145 4.12 3.85 8.86
CA ALA A 145 4.85 2.61 8.63
C ALA A 145 5.63 2.64 7.31
N TYR A 146 5.03 3.17 6.24
CA TYR A 146 5.71 3.39 4.97
C TYR A 146 6.88 4.37 5.09
N ALA A 147 6.69 5.51 5.76
CA ALA A 147 7.76 6.49 5.98
C ALA A 147 8.96 5.89 6.72
N ILE A 148 8.70 5.09 7.76
CA ILE A 148 9.72 4.35 8.51
C ILE A 148 10.41 3.33 7.62
N HIS A 149 9.66 2.61 6.80
CA HIS A 149 10.23 1.67 5.83
C HIS A 149 11.22 2.39 4.90
N VAL A 150 10.83 3.49 4.26
CA VAL A 150 11.69 4.29 3.37
C VAL A 150 12.95 4.79 4.10
N LEU A 151 12.82 5.30 5.32
CA LEU A 151 13.96 5.73 6.13
C LEU A 151 14.89 4.57 6.48
N SER A 152 14.35 3.38 6.79
CA SER A 152 15.13 2.18 7.10
C SER A 152 15.95 1.67 5.91
N LEU A 153 15.52 1.96 4.68
CA LEU A 153 16.25 1.61 3.46
C LEU A 153 17.43 2.56 3.19
N THR A 154 17.29 3.82 3.60
CA THR A 154 18.18 4.92 3.17
C THR A 154 19.13 5.40 4.27
N TYR A 155 18.81 5.16 5.54
CA TYR A 155 19.60 5.61 6.69
C TYR A 155 19.99 4.45 7.62
N GLN A 156 21.23 4.50 8.12
CA GLN A 156 21.65 3.73 9.31
C GLN A 156 21.31 4.49 10.60
N LYS A 157 21.53 5.81 10.59
CA LYS A 157 21.25 6.72 11.70
C LYS A 157 20.46 7.91 11.19
N VAL A 158 19.25 8.10 11.72
CA VAL A 158 18.34 9.18 11.34
C VAL A 158 18.35 10.27 12.42
N PRO A 159 18.51 11.55 12.06
CA PRO A 159 18.29 12.63 13.00
C PRO A 159 16.86 12.63 13.53
N ARG A 160 16.67 12.74 14.84
CA ARG A 160 15.34 12.76 15.46
C ARG A 160 14.35 13.74 14.81
N PRO A 161 14.73 14.98 14.42
CA PRO A 161 13.82 15.90 13.73
C PRO A 161 13.32 15.37 12.38
N VAL A 162 14.19 14.70 11.61
CA VAL A 162 13.83 14.14 10.29
C VAL A 162 12.83 13.00 10.46
N LEU A 163 13.04 12.13 11.46
CA LEU A 163 12.07 11.07 11.77
C LEU A 163 10.72 11.67 12.22
N ALA A 164 10.75 12.66 13.12
CA ALA A 164 9.56 13.33 13.64
C ALA A 164 8.71 13.96 12.52
N GLU A 165 9.37 14.65 11.59
CA GLU A 165 8.75 15.24 10.40
C GLU A 165 8.16 14.15 9.48
N ALA A 166 8.89 13.05 9.27
CA ALA A 166 8.45 11.97 8.38
C ALA A 166 7.18 11.28 8.88
N ILE A 167 7.07 11.03 10.19
CA ILE A 167 5.91 10.36 10.79
C ILE A 167 4.84 11.34 11.31
N ASN A 168 5.12 12.64 11.28
CA ASN A 168 4.28 13.71 11.82
C ASN A 168 3.91 13.51 13.31
N VAL A 169 4.91 13.17 14.12
CA VAL A 169 4.74 12.97 15.58
C VAL A 169 5.82 13.72 16.34
N GLU A 170 5.39 14.48 17.35
CA GLU A 170 6.27 15.31 18.18
C GLU A 170 6.05 15.11 19.69
N GLY A 171 6.96 15.69 20.48
CA GLY A 171 6.87 15.72 21.94
C GLY A 171 6.86 14.33 22.60
N LEU A 172 6.05 14.18 23.65
CA LEU A 172 5.97 12.95 24.45
C LEU A 172 5.46 11.74 23.67
N VAL A 173 4.70 11.95 22.60
CA VAL A 173 4.22 10.85 21.75
C VAL A 173 5.38 10.26 20.96
N LEU A 174 6.28 11.10 20.45
CA LEU A 174 7.50 10.66 19.78
C LEU A 174 8.42 9.91 20.74
N ASP A 175 8.55 10.37 21.98
CA ASP A 175 9.34 9.66 23.00
C ASP A 175 8.83 8.24 23.24
N LYS A 176 7.52 8.09 23.47
CA LYS A 176 6.89 6.77 23.64
C LYS A 176 7.01 5.89 22.40
N PHE A 177 6.90 6.49 21.21
CA PHE A 177 7.07 5.81 19.94
C PHE A 177 8.48 5.23 19.80
N LEU A 178 9.51 6.03 20.12
CA LEU A 178 10.89 5.59 20.12
C LEU A 178 11.15 4.50 21.16
N GLU A 179 10.66 4.66 22.38
CA GLU A 179 10.78 3.63 23.43
C GLU A 179 10.18 2.29 22.99
N PHE A 180 9.00 2.31 22.36
CA PHE A 180 8.35 1.13 21.83
C PHE A 180 9.21 0.42 20.77
N HIS A 181 9.78 1.16 19.81
CA HIS A 181 10.60 0.58 18.75
C HIS A 181 12.00 0.14 19.24
N VAL A 182 12.55 0.80 20.26
CA VAL A 182 13.77 0.33 20.94
C VAL A 182 13.53 -1.01 21.61
N ALA A 183 12.37 -1.18 22.28
CA ALA A 183 12.02 -2.43 22.96
C ALA A 183 11.68 -3.57 21.99
N ASN A 184 11.00 -3.29 20.87
CA ASN A 184 10.36 -4.31 20.05
C ASN A 184 10.91 -4.45 18.62
N SER A 185 11.68 -3.47 18.13
CA SER A 185 12.08 -3.39 16.71
C SER A 185 13.58 -3.24 16.51
N GLY A 186 14.40 -3.36 17.56
CA GLY A 186 15.86 -3.31 17.46
C GLY A 186 16.43 -1.92 17.16
N TRP A 187 15.68 -0.86 17.46
CA TRP A 187 16.16 0.52 17.32
C TRP A 187 17.09 0.87 18.49
N ALA A 188 17.98 1.82 18.31
CA ALA A 188 18.80 2.37 19.39
C ALA A 188 18.84 3.91 19.34
N LEU A 189 19.07 4.53 20.50
CA LEU A 189 19.22 5.98 20.61
C LEU A 189 20.67 6.31 20.91
N GLU A 190 21.25 7.22 20.11
CA GLU A 190 22.62 7.69 20.28
C GLU A 190 22.62 9.21 20.44
N ALA A 191 23.31 9.72 21.45
CA ALA A 191 23.56 11.15 21.57
C ALA A 191 24.65 11.54 20.55
N ALA A 192 24.37 12.48 19.64
CA ALA A 192 25.37 12.92 18.66
C ALA A 192 26.40 13.90 19.27
N GLY A 193 27.10 13.48 20.32
CA GLY A 193 28.12 14.29 20.97
C GLY A 193 27.62 15.64 21.51
N PRO A 194 28.53 16.49 22.00
CA PRO A 194 28.16 17.79 22.55
C PRO A 194 27.66 18.73 21.44
N GLY A 195 26.37 19.07 21.48
CA GLY A 195 25.75 20.10 20.63
C GLY A 195 25.10 19.59 19.33
N ARG A 196 25.17 18.29 19.00
CA ARG A 196 24.32 17.71 17.94
C ARG A 196 23.25 16.85 18.60
N GLY A 197 22.02 16.94 18.11
CA GLY A 197 20.84 16.35 18.75
C GLY A 197 20.86 14.82 18.86
N HIS A 198 19.73 14.24 19.24
CA HIS A 198 19.60 12.78 19.34
C HIS A 198 19.51 12.14 17.94
N LEU A 199 20.25 11.06 17.73
CA LEU A 199 20.18 10.20 16.55
C LEU A 199 19.43 8.91 16.90
N VAL A 200 18.61 8.46 15.97
CA VAL A 200 17.90 7.18 16.02
C VAL A 200 18.63 6.22 15.10
N VAL A 201 19.19 5.16 15.65
CA VAL A 201 19.84 4.08 14.91
C VAL A 201 18.77 3.07 14.52
N LEU A 202 18.63 2.85 13.22
CA LEU A 202 17.67 1.90 12.65
C LEU A 202 18.32 0.51 12.51
N PRO A 203 17.52 -0.57 12.49
CA PRO A 203 18.02 -1.92 12.28
C PRO A 203 18.78 -2.04 10.96
N THR A 204 19.83 -2.85 10.95
CA THR A 204 20.63 -3.06 9.75
C THR A 204 19.85 -3.88 8.72
N THR A 205 19.90 -3.44 7.47
CA THR A 205 19.28 -4.09 6.31
C THR A 205 20.32 -4.23 5.20
N GLU A 206 20.06 -5.09 4.21
CA GLU A 206 20.91 -5.22 3.02
C GLU A 206 21.02 -3.90 2.22
N PHE A 207 20.09 -2.97 2.45
CA PHE A 207 20.00 -1.68 1.77
C PHE A 207 20.73 -0.56 2.52
N ASN A 208 20.67 -0.57 3.85
CA ASN A 208 21.29 0.48 4.65
C ASN A 208 22.72 0.16 5.12
N HIS A 209 23.17 -1.09 5.05
CA HIS A 209 24.51 -1.50 5.48
C HIS A 209 25.35 -2.07 4.33
N PRO A 210 26.46 -1.41 3.92
CA PRO A 210 27.26 -1.81 2.75
C PRO A 210 27.76 -3.26 2.79
N GLU A 211 28.11 -3.78 3.97
CA GLU A 211 28.65 -5.14 4.12
C GLU A 211 27.59 -6.25 4.01
N LEU A 212 26.31 -5.90 4.20
CA LEU A 212 25.19 -6.85 4.07
C LEU A 212 24.68 -6.91 2.63
N LYS A 213 25.16 -6.02 1.75
CA LYS A 213 24.75 -6.02 0.35
C LYS A 213 25.22 -7.33 -0.29
N LYS A 214 24.26 -8.15 -0.73
CA LYS A 214 24.54 -9.34 -1.54
C LYS A 214 25.16 -8.89 -2.86
N ASN A 215 26.49 -8.95 -2.93
CA ASN A 215 27.20 -8.86 -4.19
C ASN A 215 26.95 -10.18 -4.92
N VAL A 216 25.94 -10.20 -5.80
CA VAL A 216 25.90 -11.21 -6.86
C VAL A 216 27.07 -10.87 -7.76
N SER A 217 28.24 -11.45 -7.50
CA SER A 217 29.30 -11.43 -8.49
C SER A 217 28.74 -12.12 -9.73
N GLU A 218 28.57 -11.38 -10.83
CA GLU A 218 28.39 -11.94 -12.17
C GLU A 218 29.69 -12.60 -12.64
N SER A 219 30.35 -13.37 -11.77
CA SER A 219 31.43 -14.25 -12.15
C SER A 219 30.77 -15.50 -12.69
N VAL A 220 30.74 -15.65 -14.01
CA VAL A 220 30.45 -16.95 -14.61
C VAL A 220 31.58 -17.89 -14.19
N PRO A 221 31.31 -18.97 -13.44
CA PRO A 221 32.33 -19.95 -13.09
C PRO A 221 32.97 -20.48 -14.37
N LEU A 222 34.31 -20.60 -14.37
CA LEU A 222 35.05 -21.13 -15.51
C LEU A 222 34.49 -22.48 -15.97
N GLU A 223 33.96 -23.28 -15.05
CA GLU A 223 33.31 -24.56 -15.29
C GLU A 223 32.10 -24.47 -16.23
N HIS A 224 31.33 -23.38 -16.16
CA HIS A 224 30.18 -23.15 -17.04
C HIS A 224 30.63 -22.74 -18.44
N VAL A 225 31.73 -21.97 -18.56
CA VAL A 225 32.32 -21.60 -19.85
C VAL A 225 33.05 -22.79 -20.49
N ALA A 226 33.74 -23.60 -19.67
CA ALA A 226 34.50 -24.79 -20.08
C ALA A 226 33.64 -25.80 -20.86
N ARG A 227 32.35 -25.92 -20.50
CA ARG A 227 31.39 -26.83 -21.16
C ARG A 227 31.01 -26.41 -22.58
N LEU A 228 31.25 -25.16 -22.98
CA LEU A 228 30.94 -24.66 -24.32
C LEU A 228 32.06 -24.94 -25.33
N PHE A 229 33.31 -25.09 -24.86
CA PHE A 229 34.47 -25.32 -25.74
C PHE A 229 34.40 -26.59 -26.59
N PRO A 230 33.85 -27.74 -26.11
CA PRO A 230 33.74 -28.96 -26.94
C PRO A 230 32.72 -28.86 -28.08
N ILE A 231 31.80 -27.89 -28.03
CA ILE A 231 30.69 -27.73 -29.01
C ILE A 231 31.10 -26.74 -30.11
N LEU A 232 32.13 -25.92 -29.87
CA LEU A 232 32.65 -24.90 -30.79
C LEU A 232 33.80 -25.42 -31.68
N GLY A 233 34.09 -26.73 -31.64
CA GLY A 233 35.12 -27.41 -32.43
C GLY A 233 34.55 -28.28 -33.55
#